data_AF-A0AUP5-F1
#
_entry.id   AF-A0AUP5-F1
#
_cell.length_a   1.000
_cell.length_b   1.000
_cell.length_c   1.000
_cell.angle_alpha   90.00
_cell.angle_beta   90.00
_cell.angle_gamma   90.00
#
_symmetry.space_group_name_H-M   'P 1'
#
loop_
_entity.id
_entity.type
_entity.pdbx_description
1 polymer ?
#
loop_
_entity_poly.entity_id
_entity_poly.type
_entity_poly.pdbx_seq_one_letter_code
_entity_poly.pdbx_strand_id
1 'polypeptide(L)'
;GKGLGGIGDDSAFTVLKKAGRRGLCGTVLIHKVAGALAEAGVGLEEIAKQVNVVTKAMGTLGVSLSSCSVPGSKPTFELSADEVELGLGIHGEAGVRRIKMATADEIVKLMLDHMTNTTNASHVPVQPGSSVVMMVNNLGGLSFLELGIIADATVRSLEGRGVKIARALVGTFMSALEMPGISLTLLLVDEPLLKLIDAETTAAAWPNVAAVSITGRKRSRVAPAEPQEAPDSTKTFP
;
A
#
# COMPACT_ATOMS: atom_id res chain seq x y z
N GLY A 1 -24.97 11.42 20.71
CA GLY A 1 -24.34 10.55 19.71
C GLY A 1 -22.91 10.99 19.51
N LYS A 2 -21.94 10.09 19.63
CA LYS A 2 -20.58 10.36 19.11
C LYS A 2 -20.66 10.13 17.60
N GLY A 3 -20.46 11.19 16.82
CA GLY A 3 -20.46 11.10 15.35
C GLY A 3 -19.39 10.11 14.85
N LEU A 4 -19.54 9.69 13.60
CA LEU A 4 -18.53 8.90 12.89
C LEU A 4 -17.22 9.71 12.90
N GLY A 5 -16.19 9.24 13.61
CA GLY A 5 -14.86 9.85 13.55
C GLY A 5 -14.29 9.71 12.14
N GLY A 6 -13.45 10.66 11.71
CA GLY A 6 -12.76 10.54 10.43
C GLY A 6 -11.90 9.26 10.35
N ILE A 7 -11.72 8.73 9.14
CA ILE A 7 -10.83 7.58 8.90
C ILE A 7 -9.40 8.11 9.01
N GLY A 8 -8.67 7.63 10.02
CA GLY A 8 -7.29 8.01 10.26
C GLY A 8 -6.39 6.80 10.20
N ASP A 9 -5.93 6.44 9.00
CA ASP A 9 -5.07 5.29 8.72
C ASP A 9 -3.61 5.70 8.46
N ASP A 10 -3.29 6.98 8.30
CA ASP A 10 -1.90 7.42 8.10
C ASP A 10 -0.98 7.11 9.29
N SER A 11 0.10 6.38 9.04
CA SER A 11 1.12 5.97 10.01
C SER A 11 2.42 6.78 9.91
N ALA A 12 2.42 7.91 9.20
CA ALA A 12 3.60 8.78 9.11
C ALA A 12 4.01 9.37 10.47
N PHE A 13 3.05 9.90 11.25
CA PHE A 13 3.36 10.62 12.47
C PHE A 13 3.61 9.68 13.66
N THR A 14 4.75 9.88 14.34
CA THR A 14 5.16 9.07 15.51
C THR A 14 4.51 9.53 16.82
N VAL A 15 3.97 10.75 16.85
CA VAL A 15 3.21 11.33 17.96
C VAL A 15 1.85 11.79 17.46
N LEU A 16 0.79 11.51 18.21
CA LEU A 16 -0.57 11.92 17.84
C LEU A 16 -0.71 13.44 17.96
N LYS A 17 -1.11 14.09 16.86
CA LYS A 17 -1.48 15.50 16.83
C LYS A 17 -2.92 15.68 17.30
N LYS A 18 -3.29 16.89 17.76
CA LYS A 18 -4.68 17.23 18.14
C LYS A 18 -5.70 16.96 17.02
N ALA A 19 -5.28 17.09 15.76
CA ALA A 19 -6.11 16.87 14.57
C ALA A 19 -6.28 15.39 14.19
N GLY A 20 -5.60 14.45 14.86
CA GLY A 20 -5.63 13.03 14.52
C GLY A 20 -4.70 12.63 13.35
N ARG A 21 -4.90 11.42 12.83
CA ARG A 21 -4.19 10.86 11.66
C ARG A 21 -4.93 11.28 10.38
N ARG A 22 -4.20 11.45 9.27
CA ARG A 22 -4.81 11.68 7.94
C ARG A 22 -5.52 10.41 7.46
N GLY A 23 -6.56 10.60 6.65
CA GLY A 23 -7.17 9.52 5.86
C GLY A 23 -6.46 9.38 4.52
N LEU A 24 -5.93 8.21 4.25
CA LEU A 24 -5.22 7.83 3.02
C LEU A 24 -5.89 6.58 2.42
N CYS A 25 -5.13 5.78 1.66
CA CYS A 25 -5.64 4.69 0.84
C CYS A 25 -6.38 3.59 1.63
N GLY A 26 -6.15 3.45 2.94
CA GLY A 26 -6.91 2.53 3.79
C GLY A 26 -8.41 2.84 3.85
N THR A 27 -8.79 4.08 3.53
CA THR A 27 -10.18 4.50 3.34
C THR A 27 -10.90 3.64 2.30
N VAL A 28 -10.21 3.19 1.24
CA VAL A 28 -10.79 2.30 0.20
C VAL A 28 -11.21 0.95 0.80
N LEU A 29 -10.41 0.40 1.72
CA LEU A 29 -10.75 -0.82 2.46
C LEU A 29 -11.93 -0.59 3.40
N ILE A 30 -12.01 0.58 4.05
CA ILE A 30 -13.16 0.94 4.88
C ILE A 30 -14.44 1.03 4.06
N HIS A 31 -14.42 1.63 2.88
CA HIS A 31 -15.58 1.65 1.98
C HIS A 31 -16.03 0.24 1.63
N LYS A 32 -15.10 -0.68 1.35
CA LYS A 32 -15.44 -2.07 1.06
C LYS A 32 -16.12 -2.77 2.23
N VAL A 33 -15.56 -2.65 3.42
CA VAL A 33 -16.09 -3.28 4.64
C VAL A 33 -17.47 -2.70 4.99
N ALA A 34 -17.60 -1.37 5.00
CA ALA A 34 -18.86 -0.71 5.28
C ALA A 34 -19.94 -1.06 4.27
N GLY A 35 -19.58 -1.10 2.98
CA GLY A 35 -20.49 -1.49 1.89
C GLY A 35 -20.96 -2.93 2.03
N ALA A 36 -20.05 -3.87 2.33
CA ALA A 36 -20.41 -5.27 2.55
C ALA A 36 -21.33 -5.47 3.76
N LEU A 37 -21.10 -4.73 4.85
CA LEU A 37 -21.98 -4.76 6.03
C LEU A 37 -23.37 -4.19 5.72
N ALA A 38 -23.42 -3.08 4.98
CA ALA A 38 -24.68 -2.47 4.56
C ALA A 38 -25.49 -3.39 3.65
N GLU A 39 -24.83 -4.04 2.69
CA GLU A 39 -25.44 -5.05 1.81
C GLU A 39 -25.99 -6.25 2.61
N ALA A 40 -25.30 -6.65 3.68
CA ALA A 40 -25.76 -7.68 4.60
C ALA A 40 -26.90 -7.23 5.55
N GLY A 41 -27.41 -5.99 5.40
CA GLY A 41 -28.53 -5.46 6.20
C GLY A 41 -28.15 -5.02 7.62
N VAL A 42 -26.86 -4.82 7.92
CA VAL A 42 -26.41 -4.39 9.25
C VAL A 42 -26.83 -2.94 9.51
N GLY A 43 -27.31 -2.65 10.72
CA GLY A 43 -27.73 -1.30 11.11
C GLY A 43 -26.56 -0.30 11.18
N LEU A 44 -26.84 0.97 10.89
CA LEU A 44 -25.84 2.05 10.81
C LEU A 44 -24.93 2.17 12.04
N GLU A 45 -25.48 2.04 13.25
CA GLU A 45 -24.70 2.15 14.49
C GLU A 45 -23.66 1.04 14.62
N GLU A 46 -24.02 -0.18 14.23
CA GLU A 46 -23.11 -1.32 14.27
C GLU A 46 -22.08 -1.23 13.13
N ILE A 47 -22.46 -0.77 11.94
CA ILE A 47 -21.51 -0.46 10.86
C ILE A 47 -20.46 0.55 11.36
N ALA A 48 -20.92 1.65 11.94
CA ALA A 48 -20.04 2.69 12.48
C ALA A 48 -19.07 2.13 13.52
N LYS A 49 -19.56 1.27 14.42
CA LYS A 49 -18.73 0.61 15.44
C LYS A 49 -17.69 -0.32 14.82
N GLN A 50 -18.08 -1.17 13.88
CA GLN A 50 -17.16 -2.11 13.23
C GLN A 50 -16.11 -1.41 12.39
N VAL A 51 -16.49 -0.39 11.60
CA VAL A 51 -15.55 0.43 10.83
C VAL A 51 -14.52 1.10 11.72
N ASN A 52 -14.91 1.59 12.90
CA ASN A 52 -13.99 2.16 13.88
C ASN A 52 -12.98 1.14 14.43
N VAL A 53 -13.39 -0.12 14.59
CA VAL A 53 -12.48 -1.22 14.97
C VAL A 53 -11.51 -1.51 13.85
N VAL A 54 -12.00 -1.67 12.61
CA VAL A 54 -11.17 -1.96 11.42
C VAL A 54 -10.16 -0.84 11.15
N THR A 55 -10.56 0.42 11.33
CA THR A 55 -9.66 1.59 11.16
C THR A 55 -8.48 1.55 12.13
N LYS A 56 -8.65 1.00 13.34
CA LYS A 56 -7.57 0.86 14.33
C LYS A 56 -6.64 -0.32 14.03
N ALA A 57 -7.09 -1.28 13.23
CA ALA A 57 -6.33 -2.45 12.82
C ALA A 57 -5.50 -2.22 11.54
N MET A 58 -5.46 -0.98 11.04
CA MET A 58 -4.75 -0.63 9.82
C MET A 58 -3.77 0.55 9.96
N GLY A 59 -2.84 0.58 9.03
CA GLY A 59 -1.98 1.73 8.80
C GLY A 59 -1.58 1.85 7.34
N THR A 60 -1.33 3.08 6.91
CA THR A 60 -0.89 3.45 5.57
C THR A 60 0.30 4.39 5.67
N LEU A 61 1.32 4.17 4.85
CA LEU A 61 2.44 5.10 4.72
C LEU A 61 2.72 5.38 3.25
N GLY A 62 2.87 6.65 2.90
CA GLY A 62 3.26 7.08 1.56
C GLY A 62 4.77 7.26 1.41
N VAL A 63 5.29 7.12 0.20
CA VAL A 63 6.61 7.60 -0.20
C VAL A 63 6.53 8.14 -1.63
N SER A 64 7.23 9.24 -1.91
CA SER A 64 7.22 9.85 -3.24
C SER A 64 8.58 10.35 -3.67
N LEU A 65 8.84 10.29 -4.98
CA LEU A 65 10.03 10.84 -5.64
C LEU A 65 9.90 12.34 -5.92
N SER A 66 8.68 12.88 -5.91
CA SER A 66 8.41 14.32 -6.03
C SER A 66 7.07 14.71 -5.40
N SER A 67 6.80 16.01 -5.29
CA SER A 67 5.45 16.49 -5.00
C SER A 67 4.54 16.41 -6.24
N CYS A 68 3.22 16.48 -6.05
CA CYS A 68 2.26 16.71 -7.14
C CYS A 68 2.13 18.21 -7.43
N SER A 69 1.71 18.52 -8.65
CA SER A 69 1.35 19.86 -9.08
C SER A 69 -0.16 19.97 -9.19
N VAL A 70 -0.78 20.86 -8.42
CA VAL A 70 -2.18 21.23 -8.67
C VAL A 70 -2.25 21.96 -10.02
N PRO A 71 -3.21 21.65 -10.91
CA PRO A 71 -3.31 22.32 -12.21
C PRO A 71 -3.25 23.84 -12.10
N GLY A 72 -2.33 24.47 -12.83
CA GLY A 72 -2.08 25.92 -12.79
C GLY A 72 -1.14 26.38 -11.68
N SER A 73 -0.53 25.48 -10.91
CA SER A 73 0.43 25.78 -9.84
C SER A 73 1.73 25.00 -10.00
N LYS A 74 2.80 25.50 -9.38
CA LYS A 74 4.06 24.77 -9.22
C LYS A 74 3.90 23.64 -8.18
N PRO A 75 4.81 22.64 -8.14
CA PRO A 75 4.82 21.62 -7.11
C PRO A 75 4.82 22.23 -5.69
N THR A 76 4.12 21.60 -4.75
CA THR A 76 3.99 22.10 -3.37
C THR A 76 5.34 22.16 -2.64
N PHE A 77 6.28 21.30 -3.03
CA PHE A 77 7.68 21.34 -2.61
C PHE A 77 8.56 20.66 -3.66
N GLU A 78 9.86 20.95 -3.61
CA GLU A 78 10.87 20.33 -4.47
C GLU A 78 11.72 19.33 -3.66
N LEU A 79 12.10 18.24 -4.32
CA LEU A 79 13.07 17.26 -3.87
C LEU A 79 14.25 17.25 -4.84
N SER A 80 15.45 17.01 -4.30
CA SER A 80 16.62 16.77 -5.14
C SER A 80 16.46 15.44 -5.89
N ALA A 81 17.15 15.27 -7.01
CA ALA A 81 17.05 14.06 -7.84
C ALA A 81 17.44 12.75 -7.10
N ASP A 82 18.16 12.87 -5.97
CA ASP A 82 18.57 11.77 -5.12
C ASP A 82 17.82 11.72 -3.79
N GLU A 83 16.66 12.39 -3.68
CA GLU A 83 15.83 12.43 -2.48
C GLU A 83 14.45 11.81 -2.70
N VAL A 84 13.93 11.20 -1.64
CA VAL A 84 12.54 10.76 -1.56
C VAL A 84 11.92 11.24 -0.25
N GLU A 85 10.62 11.52 -0.27
CA GLU A 85 9.88 12.04 0.87
C GLU A 85 8.97 10.94 1.44
N LEU A 86 9.16 10.62 2.71
CA LEU A 86 8.41 9.60 3.44
C LEU A 86 7.25 10.23 4.21
N GLY A 87 6.09 9.58 4.16
CA GLY A 87 4.89 9.99 4.88
C GLY A 87 4.15 11.15 4.24
N LEU A 88 4.20 11.28 2.92
CA LEU A 88 3.44 12.29 2.21
C LEU A 88 1.93 12.05 2.30
N GLY A 89 1.15 13.13 2.30
CA GLY A 89 -0.29 13.06 2.14
C GLY A 89 -0.72 13.09 0.67
N ILE A 90 -1.99 12.83 0.40
CA ILE A 90 -2.56 12.78 -0.97
C ILE A 90 -2.80 14.16 -1.60
N HIS A 91 -2.66 15.25 -0.85
CA HIS A 91 -2.77 16.61 -1.38
C HIS A 91 -1.39 17.30 -1.49
N GLY A 92 -0.31 16.51 -1.43
CA GLY A 92 1.06 17.03 -1.46
C GLY A 92 1.51 17.63 -0.12
N GLU A 93 0.83 17.32 0.99
CA GLU A 93 1.25 17.75 2.33
C GLU A 93 2.60 17.13 2.68
N ALA A 94 3.54 17.96 3.15
CA ALA A 94 4.89 17.53 3.49
C ALA A 94 4.92 16.28 4.39
N GLY A 95 5.90 15.43 4.12
CA GLY A 95 6.12 14.20 4.84
C GLY A 95 6.71 14.42 6.23
N VAL A 96 7.14 13.32 6.83
CA VAL A 96 7.81 13.32 8.13
C VAL A 96 9.32 13.27 8.00
N ARG A 97 9.83 12.89 6.82
CA ARG A 97 11.26 12.70 6.62
C ARG A 97 11.64 12.68 5.14
N ARG A 98 12.69 13.42 4.80
CA ARG A 98 13.46 13.24 3.56
C ARG A 98 14.58 12.25 3.77
N ILE A 99 14.76 11.35 2.82
CA ILE A 99 15.85 10.37 2.82
C ILE A 99 16.49 10.34 1.43
N LYS A 100 17.70 9.80 1.35
CA LYS A 100 18.34 9.54 0.06
C LYS A 100 17.59 8.42 -0.68
N MET A 101 17.57 8.55 -2.00
CA MET A 101 17.07 7.52 -2.90
C MET A 101 17.80 6.21 -2.61
N ALA A 102 17.04 5.13 -2.59
CA ALA A 102 17.50 3.81 -2.22
C ALA A 102 16.82 2.76 -3.11
N THR A 103 17.23 1.50 -2.98
CA THR A 103 16.58 0.41 -3.71
C THR A 103 15.13 0.21 -3.24
N ALA A 104 14.30 -0.38 -4.10
CA ALA A 104 12.92 -0.73 -3.74
C ALA A 104 12.83 -1.56 -2.45
N ASP A 105 13.75 -2.50 -2.26
CA ASP A 105 13.83 -3.35 -1.07
C ASP A 105 14.12 -2.54 0.20
N GLU A 106 15.03 -1.57 0.13
CA GLU A 106 15.37 -0.69 1.25
C GLU A 106 14.23 0.27 1.59
N ILE A 107 13.57 0.84 0.58
CA ILE A 107 12.42 1.72 0.76
C ILE A 107 11.26 0.97 1.40
N VAL A 108 10.91 -0.21 0.88
CA VAL A 108 9.86 -1.06 1.46
C VAL A 108 10.20 -1.46 2.89
N LYS A 109 11.45 -1.87 3.16
CA LYS A 109 11.89 -2.21 4.50
C LYS A 109 11.73 -1.02 5.45
N LEU A 110 12.16 0.17 5.04
CA LEU A 110 12.02 1.39 5.81
C LEU A 110 10.55 1.70 6.13
N MET A 111 9.67 1.59 5.12
CA MET A 111 8.25 1.84 5.30
C MET A 111 7.62 0.87 6.30
N LEU A 112 7.88 -0.42 6.13
CA LEU A 112 7.37 -1.46 7.03
C LEU A 112 7.92 -1.30 8.45
N ASP A 113 9.23 -1.06 8.60
CA ASP A 113 9.85 -0.82 9.90
C ASP A 113 9.20 0.38 10.59
N HIS A 114 8.98 1.47 9.88
CA HIS A 114 8.30 2.65 10.42
C HIS A 114 6.86 2.33 10.83
N MET A 115 6.09 1.67 9.96
CA MET A 115 4.69 1.33 10.23
C MET A 115 4.52 0.35 11.39
N THR A 116 5.49 -0.55 11.63
CA THR A 116 5.37 -1.58 12.67
C THR A 116 6.19 -1.29 13.93
N ASN A 117 6.90 -0.16 14.01
CA ASN A 117 7.69 0.19 15.17
C ASN A 117 6.80 0.54 16.37
N THR A 118 6.88 -0.24 17.45
CA THR A 118 6.06 -0.05 18.66
C THR A 118 6.26 1.28 19.37
N THR A 119 7.36 1.99 19.10
CA THR A 119 7.58 3.34 19.63
C THR A 119 6.75 4.41 18.90
N ASN A 120 6.20 4.10 17.72
CA ASN A 120 5.35 5.01 16.96
C ASN A 120 3.90 4.91 17.46
N ALA A 121 3.29 6.03 17.83
CA ALA A 121 1.91 6.04 18.32
C ALA A 121 0.86 5.58 17.27
N SER A 122 1.24 5.57 15.98
CA SER A 122 0.42 5.17 14.84
C SER A 122 0.81 3.80 14.26
N HIS A 123 1.56 2.99 15.02
CA HIS A 123 2.02 1.69 14.56
C HIS A 123 0.89 0.70 14.32
N VAL A 124 1.09 -0.17 13.35
CA VAL A 124 0.26 -1.34 13.10
C VAL A 124 0.85 -2.50 13.90
N PRO A 125 0.10 -3.16 14.80
CA PRO A 125 0.62 -4.21 15.66
C PRO A 125 0.78 -5.55 14.91
N VAL A 126 1.64 -5.55 13.91
CA VAL A 126 1.97 -6.74 13.10
C VAL A 126 3.04 -7.55 13.83
N GLN A 127 2.81 -8.86 13.95
CA GLN A 127 3.72 -9.81 14.57
C GLN A 127 3.83 -11.08 13.69
N PRO A 128 4.87 -11.92 13.89
CA PRO A 128 4.91 -13.22 13.24
C PRO A 128 3.61 -14.01 13.48
N GLY A 129 3.05 -14.60 12.43
CA GLY A 129 1.75 -15.27 12.45
C GLY A 129 0.54 -14.36 12.21
N SER A 130 0.71 -13.03 12.20
CA SER A 130 -0.34 -12.10 11.76
C SER A 130 -0.77 -12.40 10.33
N SER A 131 -2.07 -12.24 10.06
CA SER A 131 -2.64 -12.28 8.71
C SER A 131 -3.04 -10.87 8.29
N VAL A 132 -2.65 -10.45 7.09
CA VAL A 132 -2.91 -9.11 6.57
C VAL A 132 -3.54 -9.11 5.19
N VAL A 133 -4.34 -8.10 4.92
CA VAL A 133 -4.56 -7.58 3.57
C VAL A 133 -3.49 -6.52 3.31
N MET A 134 -2.71 -6.72 2.25
CA MET A 134 -1.67 -5.80 1.79
C MET A 134 -2.21 -5.03 0.58
N MET A 135 -2.06 -3.71 0.58
CA MET A 135 -2.37 -2.88 -0.59
C MET A 135 -1.18 -1.99 -0.96
N VAL A 136 -0.70 -2.15 -2.18
CA VAL A 136 0.31 -1.27 -2.81
C VAL A 136 -0.44 -0.37 -3.78
N ASN A 137 -0.59 0.90 -3.38
CA ASN A 137 -1.33 1.90 -4.13
C ASN A 137 -0.37 2.83 -4.88
N ASN A 138 -0.63 3.06 -6.15
CA ASN A 138 0.06 4.04 -6.97
C ASN A 138 -0.54 5.43 -6.73
N LEU A 139 0.31 6.42 -6.41
CA LEU A 139 -0.12 7.81 -6.24
C LEU A 139 -0.36 8.52 -7.58
N GLY A 140 -0.03 7.90 -8.70
CA GLY A 140 -0.48 8.27 -10.04
C GLY A 140 0.63 8.34 -11.08
N GLY A 141 1.85 8.67 -10.67
CA GLY A 141 2.98 8.93 -11.57
C GLY A 141 3.90 7.74 -11.86
N LEU A 142 3.65 6.55 -11.27
CA LEU A 142 4.50 5.37 -11.50
C LEU A 142 3.92 4.40 -12.53
N SER A 143 4.81 3.67 -13.20
CA SER A 143 4.43 2.58 -14.10
C SER A 143 3.99 1.32 -13.34
N PHE A 144 3.24 0.44 -14.01
CA PHE A 144 2.88 -0.86 -13.45
C PHE A 144 4.10 -1.78 -13.22
N LEU A 145 5.19 -1.60 -13.97
CA LEU A 145 6.44 -2.35 -13.76
C LEU A 145 7.07 -1.99 -12.42
N GLU A 146 7.18 -0.70 -12.12
CA GLU A 146 7.68 -0.21 -10.82
C GLU A 146 6.79 -0.67 -9.67
N LEU A 147 5.46 -0.59 -9.86
CA LEU A 147 4.50 -1.06 -8.88
C LEU A 147 4.64 -2.56 -8.59
N GLY A 148 4.93 -3.36 -9.62
CA GLY A 148 5.22 -4.79 -9.50
C GLY A 148 6.50 -5.08 -8.71
N ILE A 149 7.56 -4.27 -8.91
CA ILE A 149 8.81 -4.38 -8.15
C ILE A 149 8.56 -4.09 -6.67
N ILE A 150 7.83 -3.01 -6.36
CA ILE A 150 7.46 -2.65 -4.98
C ILE A 150 6.59 -3.72 -4.33
N ALA A 151 5.64 -4.28 -5.08
CA ALA A 151 4.78 -5.36 -4.61
C ALA A 151 5.59 -6.61 -4.27
N ASP A 152 6.49 -7.07 -5.15
CA ASP A 152 7.35 -8.23 -4.85
C ASP A 152 8.24 -7.99 -3.62
N ALA A 153 8.87 -6.81 -3.54
CA ALA A 153 9.68 -6.41 -2.38
C ALA A 153 8.87 -6.43 -1.07
N THR A 154 7.63 -5.94 -1.10
CA THR A 154 6.74 -5.92 0.07
C THR A 154 6.33 -7.33 0.48
N VAL A 155 5.98 -8.17 -0.49
CA VAL A 155 5.61 -9.55 -0.22
C VAL A 155 6.79 -10.31 0.39
N ARG A 156 7.99 -10.21 -0.19
CA ARG A 156 9.21 -10.82 0.38
C ARG A 156 9.51 -10.31 1.79
N SER A 157 9.38 -9.01 2.03
CA SER A 157 9.66 -8.41 3.33
C SER A 157 8.67 -8.88 4.41
N LEU A 158 7.38 -8.94 4.09
CA LEU A 158 6.34 -9.43 5.01
C LEU A 158 6.49 -10.93 5.30
N GLU A 159 6.73 -11.76 4.28
CA GLU A 159 6.97 -13.19 4.49
C GLU A 159 8.23 -13.44 5.34
N GLY A 160 9.30 -12.66 5.11
CA GLY A 160 10.51 -12.70 5.94
C GLY A 160 10.26 -12.33 7.41
N ARG A 161 9.20 -11.58 7.71
CA ARG A 161 8.72 -11.27 9.06
C ARG A 161 7.76 -12.32 9.63
N GLY A 162 7.49 -13.40 8.90
CA GLY A 162 6.53 -14.43 9.28
C GLY A 162 5.07 -13.99 9.17
N VAL A 163 4.78 -12.95 8.38
CA VAL A 163 3.42 -12.42 8.19
C VAL A 163 2.75 -13.13 7.01
N LYS A 164 1.50 -13.56 7.20
CA LYS A 164 0.67 -14.15 6.15
C LYS A 164 -0.05 -13.06 5.37
N ILE A 165 0.11 -13.05 4.06
CA ILE A 165 -0.61 -12.15 3.16
C ILE A 165 -1.84 -12.90 2.65
N ALA A 166 -2.99 -12.57 3.23
CA ALA A 166 -4.27 -13.17 2.88
C ALA A 166 -4.77 -12.64 1.54
N ARG A 167 -4.65 -11.33 1.29
CA ARG A 167 -4.94 -10.71 -0.02
C ARG A 167 -3.87 -9.67 -0.34
N ALA A 168 -3.56 -9.52 -1.62
CA ALA A 168 -2.71 -8.46 -2.13
C ALA A 168 -3.47 -7.67 -3.18
N LEU A 169 -3.59 -6.36 -2.97
CA LEU A 169 -4.19 -5.41 -3.90
C LEU A 169 -3.06 -4.52 -4.44
N VAL A 170 -2.88 -4.48 -5.75
CA VAL A 170 -1.80 -3.71 -6.38
C VAL A 170 -2.41 -2.93 -7.55
N GLY A 171 -2.35 -1.61 -7.49
CA GLY A 171 -2.97 -0.75 -8.51
C GLY A 171 -3.08 0.70 -8.08
N THR A 172 -3.90 1.47 -8.79
CA THR A 172 -4.23 2.86 -8.45
C THR A 172 -5.63 2.89 -7.81
N PHE A 173 -5.69 3.08 -6.50
CA PHE A 173 -6.95 3.10 -5.74
C PHE A 173 -7.25 4.49 -5.17
N MET A 174 -6.22 5.21 -4.74
CA MET A 174 -6.31 6.59 -4.27
C MET A 174 -5.06 7.36 -4.75
N SER A 175 -5.21 8.08 -5.85
CA SER A 175 -4.13 8.87 -6.45
C SER A 175 -4.00 10.26 -5.82
N ALA A 176 -2.84 10.87 -6.03
CA ALA A 176 -2.52 12.27 -5.80
C ALA A 176 -2.08 12.91 -7.12
N LEU A 177 -3.02 13.03 -8.08
CA LEU A 177 -2.77 13.48 -9.45
C LEU A 177 -1.64 12.67 -10.13
N GLU A 178 -0.58 13.33 -10.60
CA GLU A 178 0.57 12.73 -11.28
C GLU A 178 1.73 12.36 -10.34
N MET A 179 1.51 12.35 -9.02
CA MET A 179 2.58 12.14 -8.04
C MET A 179 3.32 10.81 -8.26
N PRO A 180 4.64 10.84 -8.52
CA PRO A 180 5.44 9.64 -8.73
C PRO A 180 5.82 9.02 -7.38
N GLY A 181 4.86 8.28 -6.81
CA GLY A 181 5.02 7.63 -5.53
C GLY A 181 4.06 6.47 -5.31
N ILE A 182 4.22 5.82 -4.17
CA ILE A 182 3.34 4.75 -3.70
C ILE A 182 2.85 5.03 -2.29
N SER A 183 1.74 4.40 -1.92
CA SER A 183 1.42 4.19 -0.51
C SER A 183 1.24 2.70 -0.23
N LEU A 184 1.79 2.25 0.90
CA LEU A 184 1.61 0.90 1.40
C LEU A 184 0.60 0.92 2.53
N THR A 185 -0.46 0.12 2.41
CA THR A 185 -1.45 -0.10 3.46
C THR A 185 -1.37 -1.55 3.95
N LEU A 186 -1.37 -1.72 5.27
CA LEU A 186 -1.55 -3.00 5.94
C LEU A 186 -2.84 -2.95 6.76
N LEU A 187 -3.72 -3.93 6.56
CA LEU A 187 -4.88 -4.17 7.40
C LEU A 187 -4.75 -5.56 8.03
N LEU A 188 -4.70 -5.64 9.35
CA LEU A 188 -4.79 -6.91 10.07
C LEU A 188 -6.18 -7.51 9.88
N VAL A 189 -6.23 -8.80 9.57
CA VAL A 189 -7.49 -9.49 9.25
C VAL A 189 -7.62 -10.84 9.94
N ASP A 190 -8.86 -11.16 10.26
CA ASP A 190 -9.35 -12.49 10.59
C ASP A 190 -10.32 -12.99 9.50
N GLU A 191 -10.82 -14.21 9.65
CA GLU A 191 -11.75 -14.81 8.69
C GLU A 191 -13.06 -14.02 8.50
N PRO A 192 -13.74 -13.52 9.57
CA PRO A 192 -14.91 -12.64 9.40
C PRO A 192 -14.62 -11.39 8.58
N LEU A 193 -13.53 -10.68 8.84
CA LEU A 193 -13.17 -9.48 8.10
C LEU A 193 -12.79 -9.80 6.64
N LEU A 194 -12.09 -10.91 6.41
CA LEU A 194 -11.78 -11.36 5.05
C LEU A 194 -13.04 -11.61 4.21
N LYS A 195 -14.09 -12.20 4.78
CA LYS A 195 -15.37 -12.38 4.08
C LYS A 195 -15.99 -11.05 3.63
N LEU A 196 -15.85 -9.99 4.41
CA LEU A 196 -16.32 -8.65 4.03
C LEU A 196 -15.47 -8.04 2.90
N ILE A 197 -14.16 -8.26 2.94
CA ILE A 197 -13.24 -7.87 1.86
C ILE A 197 -13.58 -8.61 0.56
N ASP A 198 -13.89 -9.90 0.65
CA ASP A 198 -14.18 -10.76 -0.51
C ASP A 198 -15.63 -10.67 -1.00
N ALA A 199 -16.54 -10.04 -0.25
CA ALA A 199 -17.94 -9.92 -0.65
C ALA A 199 -18.06 -9.27 -2.04
N GLU A 200 -19.04 -9.69 -2.84
CA GLU A 200 -19.24 -9.13 -4.17
C GLU A 200 -19.58 -7.64 -4.11
N THR A 201 -19.19 -6.90 -5.15
CA THR A 201 -19.53 -5.50 -5.30
C THR A 201 -19.57 -5.11 -6.77
N THR A 202 -20.41 -4.15 -7.11
CA THR A 202 -20.49 -3.54 -8.45
C THR A 202 -19.61 -2.30 -8.58
N ALA A 203 -18.84 -1.95 -7.55
CA ALA A 203 -17.94 -0.80 -7.58
C ALA A 203 -16.88 -0.97 -8.67
N ALA A 204 -16.92 -0.11 -9.69
CA ALA A 204 -16.13 -0.25 -10.92
C ALA A 204 -14.60 -0.33 -10.69
N ALA A 205 -14.10 0.31 -9.64
CA ALA A 205 -12.68 0.37 -9.32
C ALA A 205 -12.23 -0.64 -8.25
N TRP A 206 -13.15 -1.43 -7.67
CA TRP A 206 -12.76 -2.47 -6.74
C TRP A 206 -12.12 -3.63 -7.52
N PRO A 207 -10.87 -4.02 -7.22
CA PRO A 207 -10.24 -5.09 -7.95
C PRO A 207 -10.92 -6.38 -7.53
N ASN A 208 -11.63 -7.03 -8.45
CA ASN A 208 -12.21 -8.36 -8.25
C ASN A 208 -11.09 -9.43 -8.24
N VAL A 209 -10.17 -9.31 -7.29
CA VAL A 209 -9.04 -10.22 -7.10
C VAL A 209 -9.53 -11.58 -6.63
N ALA A 210 -8.88 -12.64 -7.09
CA ALA A 210 -9.16 -13.99 -6.63
C ALA A 210 -8.99 -14.09 -5.10
N ALA A 211 -9.95 -14.72 -4.42
CA ALA A 211 -9.98 -14.90 -2.98
C ALA A 211 -8.97 -15.96 -2.51
N VAL A 212 -7.68 -15.69 -2.71
CA VAL A 212 -6.59 -16.65 -2.48
C VAL A 212 -5.43 -16.04 -1.71
N SER A 213 -4.84 -16.83 -0.80
CA SER A 213 -3.63 -16.42 -0.08
C SER A 213 -2.43 -16.38 -1.01
N ILE A 214 -1.60 -15.35 -0.83
CA ILE A 214 -0.35 -15.14 -1.58
C ILE A 214 0.80 -15.92 -0.96
N THR A 215 0.85 -15.95 0.37
CA THR A 215 1.91 -16.65 1.12
C THR A 215 1.96 -18.13 0.78
N GLY A 216 3.18 -18.65 0.61
CA GLY A 216 3.42 -20.08 0.34
C GLY A 216 3.26 -20.49 -1.12
N ARG A 217 2.96 -19.56 -2.04
CA ARG A 217 3.00 -19.84 -3.48
C ARG A 217 4.44 -19.86 -3.99
N LYS A 218 4.84 -20.94 -4.67
CA LYS A 218 6.15 -21.03 -5.34
C LYS A 218 6.29 -19.92 -6.39
N ARG A 219 7.28 -19.07 -6.23
CA ARG A 219 7.68 -18.05 -7.22
C ARG A 219 8.86 -18.57 -8.01
N SER A 220 8.58 -19.34 -9.05
CA SER A 220 9.57 -19.63 -10.08
C SER A 220 9.00 -19.16 -11.40
N ARG A 221 9.64 -18.15 -11.98
CA ARG A 221 9.67 -17.99 -13.43
C ARG A 221 11.08 -18.36 -13.83
N VAL A 222 11.21 -19.43 -14.60
CA VAL A 222 12.47 -19.73 -15.29
C VAL A 222 12.74 -18.53 -16.19
N ALA A 223 13.94 -17.95 -16.09
CA ALA A 223 14.34 -16.89 -17.00
C ALA A 223 14.22 -17.40 -18.45
N PRO A 224 13.81 -16.56 -19.42
CA PRO A 224 13.92 -16.93 -20.82
C PRO A 224 15.37 -17.37 -21.07
N ALA A 225 15.56 -18.56 -21.64
CA ALA A 225 16.88 -18.98 -22.06
C ALA A 225 17.42 -17.94 -23.04
N GLU A 226 18.67 -17.50 -22.86
CA GLU A 226 19.33 -16.69 -23.87
C GLU A 226 19.31 -17.47 -25.21
N PRO A 227 18.91 -16.84 -26.32
CA PRO A 227 19.08 -17.44 -27.63
C PRO A 227 20.55 -17.82 -27.79
N GLN A 228 20.84 -19.08 -28.11
CA GLN A 228 22.19 -19.46 -28.50
C GLN A 228 22.62 -18.58 -29.67
N GLU A 229 23.71 -17.82 -29.50
CA GLU A 229 24.35 -17.14 -30.61
C GLU A 229 24.67 -18.18 -31.68
N ALA A 230 24.13 -17.95 -32.89
CA ALA A 230 24.48 -18.78 -34.03
C ALA A 230 26.00 -18.69 -34.26
N PRO A 231 26.69 -19.81 -34.50
CA PRO A 231 28.12 -19.78 -34.75
C PRO A 231 28.40 -18.87 -35.94
N ASP A 232 29.30 -17.91 -35.72
CA ASP A 232 29.72 -16.92 -36.70
C ASP A 232 30.25 -17.63 -37.96
N SER A 233 29.45 -17.61 -39.03
CA SER A 233 29.78 -18.23 -40.31
C SER A 233 30.75 -17.39 -41.14
N THR A 234 31.36 -16.33 -40.60
CA THR A 234 32.33 -15.50 -41.33
C THR A 234 33.78 -15.90 -41.08
N LYS A 235 34.12 -17.16 -41.34
CA LYS A 235 35.50 -17.56 -41.66
C LYS A 235 35.51 -18.47 -42.87
N THR A 236 35.59 -17.85 -44.05
CA THR A 236 36.32 -18.36 -45.23
C THR A 236 36.14 -17.36 -46.38
N PHE A 237 37.19 -16.59 -46.66
CA PHE A 237 37.46 -16.13 -48.01
C PHE A 237 38.93 -16.41 -48.33
N PRO A 238 39.23 -16.84 -49.57
CA PRO A 238 40.54 -17.35 -49.99
C PRO A 238 41.65 -16.29 -50.02
#